data_AF-A0A6S7B0F6-F1
#
_entry.id   AF-A0A6S7B0F6-F1
#
_cell.length_a   1.000
_cell.length_b   1.000
_cell.length_c   1.000
_cell.angle_alpha   90.00
_cell.angle_beta   90.00
_cell.angle_gamma   90.00
#
_symmetry.space_group_name_H-M   'P 1'
#
loop_
_entity.id
_entity.type
_entity.pdbx_description
1 polymer ?
#
loop_
_entity_poly.entity_id
_entity_poly.type
_entity_poly.pdbx_seq_one_letter_code
_entity_poly.pdbx_strand_id
1 'polypeptide(L)'
;MNVFDELLAIKRFREGQAEIAVSRQRLRQAEADAARQASEQALTDFREAADRREREMYRDLCSRVVRVREIEHVLQGVAGLREGERQCETALEQAAQRLQEESQALADSRARHQQAVRLTGKFVELASIHLAEHLKALEHKEDMEMEEAATLSRDREDWEQHEEFEPA
;
A
#
# COMPACT_ATOMS: atom_id res chain seq x y z
N MET A 1 18.84 21.95 -15.13
CA MET A 1 17.89 21.07 -14.43
C MET A 1 18.54 19.70 -14.40
N ASN A 2 18.86 19.17 -13.21
CA ASN A 2 19.67 17.97 -13.08
C ASN A 2 18.77 16.72 -13.20
N VAL A 3 19.10 15.79 -14.09
CA VAL A 3 18.34 14.55 -14.33
C VAL A 3 18.11 13.74 -13.04
N PHE A 4 19.04 13.84 -12.08
CA PHE A 4 18.90 13.22 -10.76
C PHE A 4 17.76 13.79 -9.92
N ASP A 5 17.52 15.11 -9.99
CA ASP A 5 16.43 15.75 -9.24
C ASP A 5 15.07 15.31 -9.77
N GLU A 6 14.94 15.20 -11.09
CA GLU A 6 13.71 14.72 -11.75
C GLU A 6 13.44 13.25 -11.41
N LEU A 7 14.46 12.39 -11.47
CA LEU A 7 14.33 10.99 -11.08
C LEU A 7 13.97 10.85 -9.59
N LEU A 8 14.60 11.62 -8.71
CA LEU A 8 14.28 11.61 -7.28
C LEU A 8 12.85 12.07 -7.03
N ALA A 9 12.37 13.11 -7.72
CA ALA A 9 10.99 13.58 -7.64
C ALA A 9 10.00 12.47 -8.04
N ILE A 10 10.25 11.76 -9.15
CA ILE A 10 9.42 10.62 -9.57
C ILE A 10 9.42 9.51 -8.52
N LYS A 11 10.58 9.20 -7.92
CA LYS A 11 10.68 8.14 -6.91
C LYS A 11 9.91 8.51 -5.64
N ARG A 12 10.06 9.74 -5.13
CA ARG A 12 9.28 10.27 -4.00
C ARG A 12 7.79 10.29 -4.29
N PHE A 13 7.40 10.64 -5.50
CA PHE A 13 6.00 10.60 -5.92
C PHE A 13 5.43 9.17 -5.87
N ARG A 14 6.19 8.17 -6.34
CA ARG A 14 5.77 6.75 -6.27
C ARG A 14 5.70 6.23 -4.82
N GLU A 15 6.60 6.68 -3.95
CA GLU A 15 6.52 6.40 -2.52
C GLU A 15 5.22 6.96 -1.92
N GLY A 16 4.91 8.24 -2.18
CA GLY A 16 3.65 8.85 -1.73
C GLY A 16 2.40 8.15 -2.30
N GLN A 17 2.43 7.71 -3.56
CA GLN A 17 1.34 6.89 -4.11
C GLN A 17 1.18 5.56 -3.37
N ALA A 18 2.28 4.89 -3.04
CA ALA A 18 2.25 3.64 -2.29
C ALA A 18 1.74 3.84 -0.85
N GLU A 19 2.09 4.96 -0.20
CA GLU A 19 1.58 5.34 1.11
C GLU A 19 0.05 5.56 1.10
N ILE A 20 -0.45 6.30 0.10
CA ILE A 20 -1.89 6.52 -0.10
C ILE A 20 -2.59 5.18 -0.35
N ALA A 21 -1.99 4.29 -1.14
CA ALA A 21 -2.53 2.97 -1.40
C ALA A 21 -2.63 2.12 -0.12
N VAL A 22 -1.63 2.16 0.76
CA VAL A 22 -1.70 1.50 2.09
C VAL A 22 -2.85 2.07 2.91
N SER A 23 -3.00 3.39 2.94
CA SER A 23 -4.06 4.05 3.73
C SER A 23 -5.46 3.68 3.23
N ARG A 24 -5.68 3.67 1.91
CA ARG A 24 -6.95 3.22 1.31
C ARG A 24 -7.22 1.76 1.61
N GLN A 25 -6.20 0.91 1.55
CA GLN A 25 -6.34 -0.52 1.79
C GLN A 25 -6.65 -0.84 3.26
N ARG A 26 -6.15 -0.03 4.21
CA ARG A 26 -6.54 -0.12 5.62
C ARG A 26 -8.03 0.16 5.82
N LEU A 27 -8.56 1.18 5.13
CA LEU A 27 -9.98 1.50 5.20
C LEU A 27 -10.83 0.33 4.68
N ARG A 28 -10.48 -0.22 3.51
CA ARG A 28 -11.18 -1.39 2.94
C ARG A 28 -11.14 -2.62 3.85
N GLN A 29 -9.99 -2.89 4.47
CA GLN A 29 -9.89 -3.98 5.44
C GLN A 29 -10.81 -3.75 6.65
N ALA A 30 -10.87 -2.52 7.17
CA ALA A 30 -11.76 -2.17 8.27
C ALA A 30 -13.24 -2.31 7.89
N GLU A 31 -13.63 -1.88 6.68
CA GLU A 31 -14.98 -2.07 6.14
C GLU A 31 -15.33 -3.56 5.99
N ALA A 32 -14.40 -4.38 5.49
CA ALA A 32 -14.58 -5.82 5.36
C ALA A 32 -14.71 -6.53 6.73
N ASP A 33 -13.95 -6.10 7.74
CA ASP A 33 -14.05 -6.61 9.10
C ASP A 33 -15.39 -6.25 9.74
N ALA A 34 -15.82 -4.98 9.60
CA ALA A 34 -17.13 -4.54 10.05
C ALA A 34 -18.27 -5.32 9.37
N ALA A 35 -18.17 -5.60 8.06
CA ALA A 35 -19.14 -6.42 7.34
C ALA A 35 -19.17 -7.87 7.86
N ARG A 36 -18.00 -8.47 8.13
CA ARG A 36 -17.90 -9.83 8.71
C ARG A 36 -18.54 -9.90 10.11
N GLN A 37 -18.29 -8.90 10.95
CA GLN A 37 -18.92 -8.79 12.28
C GLN A 37 -20.44 -8.63 12.16
N ALA A 38 -20.92 -7.80 11.23
CA ALA A 38 -22.35 -7.63 10.99
C ALA A 38 -23.02 -8.94 10.52
N SER A 39 -22.37 -9.70 9.63
CA SER A 39 -22.87 -11.01 9.19
C SER A 39 -22.89 -12.05 10.31
N GLU A 40 -21.88 -12.04 11.19
CA GLU A 40 -21.81 -12.92 12.36
C GLU A 40 -22.93 -12.62 13.35
N GLN A 41 -23.19 -11.34 13.62
CA GLN A 41 -24.31 -10.91 14.44
C GLN A 41 -25.65 -11.31 13.81
N ALA A 42 -25.83 -11.08 12.51
CA ALA A 42 -27.05 -11.44 11.81
C ALA A 42 -27.34 -12.95 11.86
N LEU A 43 -26.30 -13.80 11.74
CA LEU A 43 -26.44 -15.25 11.90
C LEU A 43 -26.86 -15.63 13.32
N THR A 44 -26.27 -14.99 14.34
CA THR A 44 -26.62 -15.23 15.74
C THR A 44 -28.06 -14.84 16.03
N ASP A 45 -28.46 -13.63 15.62
CA ASP A 45 -29.83 -13.12 15.77
C ASP A 45 -30.84 -14.00 15.03
N PHE A 46 -30.48 -14.47 13.82
CA PHE A 46 -31.31 -15.37 13.03
C PHE A 46 -31.50 -16.71 13.74
N ARG A 47 -30.43 -17.32 14.27
CA ARG A 47 -30.51 -18.59 15.01
C ARG A 47 -31.41 -18.49 16.22
N GLU A 48 -31.29 -17.42 17.00
CA GLU A 48 -32.17 -17.19 18.15
C GLU A 48 -33.64 -17.00 17.74
N ALA A 49 -33.89 -16.22 16.68
CA ALA A 49 -35.23 -16.01 16.16
C ALA A 49 -35.83 -17.30 15.57
N ALA A 50 -35.02 -18.09 14.87
CA ALA A 50 -35.41 -19.36 14.28
C ALA A 50 -35.77 -20.38 15.35
N ASP A 51 -34.94 -20.56 16.39
CA ASP A 51 -35.22 -21.49 17.49
C ASP A 51 -36.49 -21.10 18.27
N ARG A 52 -36.69 -19.79 18.55
CA ARG A 52 -37.95 -19.33 19.16
C ARG A 52 -39.16 -19.67 18.29
N ARG A 53 -39.07 -19.39 16.99
CA ARG A 53 -40.18 -19.59 16.05
C ARG A 53 -40.48 -21.07 15.81
N GLU A 54 -39.45 -21.90 15.73
CA GLU A 54 -39.57 -23.36 15.64
C GLU A 54 -40.30 -23.93 16.87
N ARG A 55 -39.90 -23.51 18.07
CA ARG A 55 -40.57 -23.91 19.33
C ARG A 55 -42.02 -23.46 19.39
N GLU A 56 -42.32 -22.24 18.93
CA GLU A 56 -43.69 -21.73 18.85
C GLU A 56 -44.55 -22.57 17.89
N MET A 57 -44.03 -22.89 16.70
CA MET A 57 -44.72 -23.75 15.72
C MET A 57 -45.03 -25.13 16.29
N TYR A 58 -44.04 -25.79 16.92
CA TYR A 58 -44.25 -27.10 17.53
C TYR A 58 -45.17 -27.04 18.75
N ARG A 59 -45.10 -25.98 19.56
CA ARG A 59 -45.98 -25.80 20.72
C ARG A 59 -47.44 -25.66 20.29
N ASP A 60 -47.73 -24.86 19.26
CA ASP A 60 -49.09 -24.75 18.71
C ASP A 60 -49.57 -26.12 18.19
N LEU A 61 -48.74 -26.80 17.39
CA LEU A 61 -49.06 -28.10 16.80
C LEU A 61 -49.40 -29.16 17.85
N CYS A 62 -48.63 -29.22 18.95
CA CYS A 62 -48.82 -30.20 20.02
C CYS A 62 -49.93 -29.83 21.02
N SER A 63 -50.44 -28.59 21.00
CA SER A 63 -51.46 -28.13 21.95
C SER A 63 -52.89 -28.56 21.59
N ARG A 64 -53.11 -29.05 20.36
CA ARG A 64 -54.44 -29.33 19.81
C ARG A 64 -54.44 -30.57 18.91
N VAL A 65 -55.63 -31.09 18.62
CA VAL A 65 -55.78 -32.16 17.60
C VAL A 65 -55.67 -31.51 16.23
N VAL A 66 -54.65 -31.90 15.45
CA VAL A 66 -54.30 -31.29 14.17
C VAL A 66 -54.48 -32.25 13.00
N ARG A 67 -54.72 -31.70 11.82
CA ARG A 67 -54.76 -32.47 10.56
C ARG A 67 -53.34 -32.68 10.04
N VAL A 68 -53.14 -33.74 9.24
CA VAL A 68 -51.84 -34.05 8.61
C VAL A 68 -51.27 -32.86 7.84
N ARG A 69 -52.11 -32.12 7.11
CA ARG A 69 -51.70 -30.92 6.37
C ARG A 69 -51.05 -29.85 7.26
N GLU A 70 -51.49 -29.71 8.51
CA GLU A 70 -50.91 -28.74 9.44
C GLU A 70 -49.51 -29.16 9.90
N ILE A 71 -49.28 -30.47 10.05
CA ILE A 71 -47.96 -31.04 10.32
C ILE A 71 -47.02 -30.74 9.14
N GLU A 72 -47.48 -30.94 7.90
CA GLU A 72 -46.72 -30.62 6.68
C GLU A 72 -46.35 -29.12 6.62
N HIS A 73 -47.28 -28.24 6.98
CA HIS A 73 -47.02 -26.79 7.05
C HIS A 73 -45.90 -26.45 8.06
N VAL A 74 -45.91 -27.06 9.25
CA VAL A 74 -44.84 -26.86 10.24
C VAL A 74 -43.51 -27.39 9.72
N LEU A 75 -43.48 -28.58 9.13
CA LEU A 75 -42.26 -29.16 8.53
C LEU A 75 -41.68 -28.27 7.43
N GLN A 76 -42.55 -27.72 6.57
CA GLN A 76 -42.14 -26.77 5.54
C GLN A 76 -41.60 -25.46 6.16
N GLY A 77 -42.22 -24.98 7.23
CA GLY A 77 -41.75 -23.81 7.99
C GLY A 77 -40.35 -24.01 8.56
N VAL A 78 -40.11 -25.15 9.23
CA VAL A 78 -38.79 -25.51 9.78
C VAL A 78 -37.75 -25.69 8.66
N ALA A 79 -38.12 -26.30 7.54
CA ALA A 79 -37.24 -26.38 6.37
C ALA A 79 -36.85 -24.99 5.85
N GLY A 80 -37.81 -24.04 5.83
CA GLY A 80 -37.56 -22.64 5.49
C GLY A 80 -36.61 -21.93 6.47
N LEU A 81 -36.74 -22.19 7.77
CA LEU A 81 -35.80 -21.66 8.77
C LEU A 81 -34.38 -22.18 8.55
N ARG A 82 -34.21 -23.48 8.30
CA ARG A 82 -32.90 -24.09 8.00
C ARG A 82 -32.29 -23.59 6.69
N GLU A 83 -33.11 -23.26 5.70
CA GLU A 83 -32.64 -22.62 4.47
C GLU A 83 -32.15 -21.21 4.74
N GLY A 84 -32.90 -20.42 5.51
CA GLY A 84 -32.48 -19.07 5.92
C GLY A 84 -31.18 -19.07 6.73
N GLU A 85 -31.00 -20.04 7.64
CA GLU A 85 -29.74 -20.19 8.40
C GLU A 85 -28.56 -20.44 7.47
N ARG A 86 -28.71 -21.37 6.51
CA ARG A 86 -27.67 -21.66 5.51
C ARG A 86 -27.32 -20.44 4.64
N GLN A 87 -28.29 -19.58 4.34
CA GLN A 87 -28.04 -18.32 3.63
C GLN A 87 -27.22 -17.35 4.48
N CYS A 88 -27.53 -17.23 5.77
CA CYS A 88 -26.74 -16.42 6.70
C CYS A 88 -25.32 -16.97 6.90
N GLU A 89 -25.15 -18.29 7.00
CA GLU A 89 -23.85 -18.95 7.06
C GLU A 89 -23.02 -18.69 5.80
N THR A 90 -23.63 -18.84 4.61
CA THR A 90 -22.98 -18.55 3.33
C THR A 90 -22.55 -17.08 3.26
N ALA A 91 -23.38 -16.15 3.74
CA ALA A 91 -23.04 -14.73 3.77
C ALA A 91 -21.86 -14.44 4.70
N LEU A 92 -21.80 -15.08 5.87
CA LEU A 92 -20.67 -14.98 6.80
C LEU A 92 -19.38 -15.54 6.18
N GLU A 93 -19.45 -16.69 5.51
CA GLU A 93 -18.31 -17.28 4.80
C GLU A 93 -17.77 -16.34 3.71
N GLN A 94 -18.66 -15.74 2.90
CA GLN A 94 -18.27 -14.76 1.89
C GLN A 94 -17.64 -13.51 2.50
N ALA A 95 -18.17 -13.01 3.61
CA ALA A 95 -17.60 -11.87 4.32
C ALA A 95 -16.21 -12.19 4.91
N ALA A 96 -16.03 -13.40 5.45
CA ALA A 96 -14.74 -13.87 5.95
C ALA A 96 -13.70 -14.02 4.84
N GLN A 97 -14.08 -14.55 3.67
CA GLN A 97 -13.21 -14.64 2.50
C GLN A 97 -12.77 -13.24 2.02
N ARG A 98 -13.70 -12.29 1.93
CA ARG A 98 -13.38 -10.89 1.58
C ARG A 98 -12.41 -10.25 2.57
N LEU A 99 -12.61 -10.45 3.87
CA LEU A 99 -11.67 -9.95 4.89
C LEU A 99 -10.26 -10.54 4.69
N GLN A 100 -10.18 -11.83 4.37
CA GLN A 100 -8.91 -12.48 4.07
C GLN A 100 -8.23 -11.87 2.83
N GLU A 101 -8.97 -11.69 1.74
CA GLU A 101 -8.47 -11.07 0.50
C GLU A 101 -7.96 -9.63 0.75
N GLU A 102 -8.75 -8.80 1.44
CA GLU A 102 -8.38 -7.42 1.76
C GLU A 102 -7.17 -7.34 2.71
N SER A 103 -7.03 -8.33 3.61
CA SER A 103 -5.86 -8.44 4.50
C SER A 103 -4.58 -8.79 3.73
N GLN A 104 -4.65 -9.68 2.74
CA GLN A 104 -3.54 -10.01 1.87
C GLN A 104 -3.18 -8.83 0.98
N ALA A 105 -4.17 -8.17 0.38
CA ALA A 105 -3.94 -6.95 -0.40
C ALA A 105 -3.31 -5.82 0.45
N LEU A 106 -3.63 -5.72 1.75
CA LEU A 106 -2.95 -4.80 2.65
C LEU A 106 -1.48 -5.17 2.88
N ALA A 107 -1.19 -6.46 3.08
CA ALA A 107 0.18 -6.94 3.23
C ALA A 107 1.01 -6.62 1.98
N ASP A 108 0.46 -6.86 0.78
CA ASP A 108 1.09 -6.54 -0.49
C ASP A 108 1.32 -5.03 -0.66
N SER A 109 0.33 -4.21 -0.32
CA SER A 109 0.43 -2.75 -0.38
C SER A 109 1.54 -2.23 0.56
N ARG A 110 1.64 -2.80 1.77
CA ARG A 110 2.72 -2.49 2.72
C ARG A 110 4.09 -2.90 2.19
N ALA A 111 4.21 -4.09 1.59
CA ALA A 111 5.45 -4.56 1.00
C ALA A 111 5.91 -3.64 -0.15
N ARG A 112 4.99 -3.23 -1.04
CA ARG A 112 5.26 -2.27 -2.11
C ARG A 112 5.70 -0.91 -1.58
N HIS A 113 5.05 -0.40 -0.54
CA HIS A 113 5.45 0.85 0.11
C HIS A 113 6.86 0.75 0.71
N GLN A 114 7.16 -0.32 1.46
CA GLN A 114 8.51 -0.54 1.99
C GLN A 114 9.58 -0.66 0.91
N GLN A 115 9.25 -1.26 -0.23
CA GLN A 115 10.17 -1.33 -1.37
C GLN A 115 10.38 0.06 -1.99
N ALA A 116 9.33 0.86 -2.13
CA ALA A 116 9.42 2.22 -2.63
C ALA A 116 10.33 3.09 -1.73
N VAL A 117 10.13 3.05 -0.41
CA VAL A 117 10.98 3.74 0.60
C VAL A 117 12.44 3.29 0.51
N ARG A 118 12.69 1.98 0.38
CA ARG A 118 14.07 1.46 0.24
C ARG A 118 14.72 1.95 -1.06
N LEU A 119 13.97 2.02 -2.16
CA LEU A 119 14.48 2.50 -3.43
C LEU A 119 14.73 4.01 -3.41
N THR A 120 13.83 4.80 -2.84
CA THR A 120 14.03 6.25 -2.68
C THR A 120 15.27 6.54 -1.83
N GLY A 121 15.43 5.85 -0.70
CA GLY A 121 16.63 5.97 0.14
C GLY A 121 17.93 5.71 -0.63
N LYS A 122 18.02 4.59 -1.36
CA LYS A 122 19.19 4.28 -2.22
C LYS A 122 19.44 5.33 -3.30
N PHE A 123 18.39 5.88 -3.90
CA PHE A 123 18.54 6.94 -4.91
C PHE A 123 19.04 8.25 -4.30
N VAL A 124 18.62 8.59 -3.08
CA VAL A 124 19.14 9.76 -2.36
C VAL A 124 20.64 9.59 -2.08
N GLU A 125 21.06 8.41 -1.63
CA GLU A 125 22.49 8.10 -1.42
C GLU A 125 23.30 8.18 -2.71
N LEU A 126 22.79 7.62 -3.82
CA LEU A 126 23.48 7.71 -5.12
C LEU A 126 23.58 9.16 -5.62
N ALA A 127 22.51 9.95 -5.46
CA ALA A 127 22.51 11.35 -5.86
C ALA A 127 23.53 12.18 -5.05
N SER A 128 23.68 11.92 -3.75
CA SER A 128 24.65 12.63 -2.92
C SER A 128 26.09 12.27 -3.28
N ILE A 129 26.39 11.00 -3.56
CA ILE A 129 27.71 10.55 -4.02
C ILE A 129 28.06 11.21 -5.35
N HIS A 130 27.15 11.17 -6.33
CA HIS A 130 27.37 11.77 -7.65
C HIS A 130 27.59 13.29 -7.56
N LEU A 131 26.82 13.98 -6.70
CA LEU A 131 27.01 15.41 -6.49
C LEU A 131 28.38 15.72 -5.86
N ALA A 132 28.83 14.92 -4.90
CA ALA A 132 30.15 15.07 -4.30
C ALA A 132 31.29 14.82 -5.31
N GLU A 133 31.16 13.81 -6.17
CA GLU A 133 32.12 13.54 -7.25
C GLU A 133 32.15 14.68 -8.27
N HIS A 134 30.99 15.21 -8.65
CA HIS A 134 30.89 16.34 -9.57
C HIS A 134 31.54 17.62 -9.00
N LEU A 135 31.37 17.89 -7.70
CA LEU A 135 32.03 19.03 -7.04
C LEU A 135 33.55 18.86 -7.03
N LYS A 136 34.06 17.68 -6.68
CA LYS A 136 35.51 17.40 -6.74
C LYS A 136 36.08 17.55 -8.15
N ALA A 137 35.34 17.12 -9.17
CA ALA A 137 35.77 17.26 -10.55
C ALA A 137 35.81 18.74 -11.01
N LEU A 138 34.87 19.56 -10.53
CA LEU A 138 34.91 21.01 -10.75
C LEU A 138 36.10 21.66 -10.06
N GLU A 139 36.33 21.36 -8.77
CA GLU A 139 37.48 21.85 -8.00
C GLU A 139 38.80 21.50 -8.72
N HIS A 140 38.96 20.24 -9.15
CA HIS A 140 40.15 19.81 -9.87
C HIS A 140 40.35 20.54 -11.21
N LYS A 141 39.26 20.85 -11.92
CA LYS A 141 39.32 21.60 -13.18
C LYS A 141 39.72 23.06 -12.93
N GLU A 142 39.18 23.68 -11.88
CA GLU A 142 39.55 25.04 -11.47
C GLU A 142 41.04 25.13 -11.09
N ASP A 143 41.55 24.15 -10.35
CA ASP A 143 42.97 24.07 -10.00
C ASP A 143 43.86 23.96 -11.24
N MET A 144 43.51 23.10 -12.21
CA MET A 144 44.24 22.99 -13.48
C MET A 144 44.23 24.30 -14.27
N GLU A 145 43.08 24.98 -14.35
CA GLU A 145 42.95 26.26 -15.05
C GLU A 145 43.83 27.35 -14.40
N MET A 146 43.97 27.34 -13.06
CA MET A 146 44.88 28.25 -12.36
C MET A 146 46.36 27.93 -12.62
N GLU A 147 46.75 26.66 -12.64
CA GLU A 147 48.11 26.24 -12.98
C GLU A 147 48.48 26.61 -14.43
N GLU A 148 47.56 26.42 -15.37
CA GLU A 148 47.74 26.83 -16.77
C GLU A 148 47.88 28.36 -16.88
N ALA A 149 47.03 29.13 -16.21
CA ALA A 149 47.11 30.60 -16.19
C ALA A 149 48.42 31.10 -15.58
N ALA A 150 48.87 30.47 -14.48
CA ALA A 150 50.15 30.80 -13.85
C ALA A 150 51.34 30.47 -14.78
N THR A 151 51.29 29.35 -15.48
CA THR A 151 52.32 28.95 -16.46
C THR A 151 52.37 29.93 -17.63
N LEU A 152 51.22 30.31 -18.20
CA LEU A 152 51.15 31.30 -19.28
C LEU A 152 51.66 32.69 -18.84
N SER A 153 51.38 33.10 -17.61
CA SER A 153 51.89 34.37 -17.07
C SER A 153 53.41 34.34 -16.93
N ARG A 154 53.98 33.23 -16.45
CA ARG A 154 55.43 33.05 -16.32
C ARG A 154 56.11 33.01 -17.68
N ASP A 155 55.56 32.24 -18.63
CA ASP A 155 56.11 32.18 -19.99
C ASP A 155 56.14 33.58 -20.62
N ARG A 156 55.09 34.39 -20.43
CA ARG A 156 55.06 35.78 -20.90
C ARG A 156 56.14 36.66 -20.25
N GLU A 157 56.37 36.53 -18.95
CA GLU A 157 57.45 37.26 -18.25
C GLU A 157 58.84 36.85 -18.77
N ASP A 158 59.05 35.57 -19.08
CA ASP A 158 60.29 35.07 -19.68
C ASP A 158 60.48 35.61 -21.12
N TRP A 159 59.40 35.76 -21.91
CA TRP A 159 59.46 36.42 -23.23
C TRP A 159 59.78 37.92 -23.13
N GLU A 160 59.20 38.65 -22.18
CA GLU A 160 59.48 40.08 -21.96
C GLU A 160 60.93 40.31 -21.46
N GLN A 161 61.50 39.40 -20.66
CA GLN A 161 62.91 39.46 -20.25
C GLN A 161 63.90 39.16 -21.40
N HIS A 162 63.50 38.36 -22.39
CA HIS A 162 64.36 38.04 -23.54
C HIS A 162 64.48 39.20 -24.55
N GLU A 163 63.53 40.15 -24.59
CA GLU A 163 63.64 41.37 -25.41
C GLU A 163 64.59 42.43 -24.81
N GLU A 164 64.84 42.41 -23.49
CA GLU A 164 65.80 43.33 -22.83
C GLU A 164 67.27 42.92 -23.02
N PHE A 165 67.54 41.73 -23.54
CA PHE A 165 68.90 41.21 -23.76
C PHE A 165 69.31 41.27 -25.24
N GLU A 166 69.32 42.46 -25.84
CA GLU A 166 70.13 42.74 -27.04
C GLU A 166 71.55 43.15 -26.60
N PRO A 167 72.58 42.28 -26.75
CA PRO A 167 73.95 42.72 -26.60
C PRO A 167 74.38 43.50 -27.85
N ALA A 168 74.90 44.70 -27.63
CA ALA A 168 75.46 45.61 -28.63
C ALA A 168 76.66 45.02 -29.41
#